data_AF-A0A669CB73-F1
#
_entry.id   AF-A0A669CB73-F1
#
_cell.length_a   1.000
_cell.length_b   1.000
_cell.length_c   1.000
_cell.angle_alpha   90.00
_cell.angle_beta   90.00
_cell.angle_gamma   90.00
#
_symmetry.space_group_name_H-M   'P 1'
#
loop_
_entity.id
_entity.type
_entity.pdbx_description
1 polymer ?
#
loop_
_entity_poly.entity_id
_entity_poly.type
_entity_poly.pdbx_seq_one_letter_code
_entity_poly.pdbx_strand_id
1 'polypeptide(L)'
;EQLQDIISKFLPPVLLKLSSVQEGVRKKVMELLVHLNKRIKSRPKIQLPVETLLVQYQDPAAASFVTNFTIIYIKMGYPRLEVVKQCELAPTLITAMEGKPQPQQDSLMHLLIPTLYHIKYPTDTSKSASLFNLTERPKTMHLLLEFMLDVLLMPYGFVLNESPTRPAPSSSQGTSGDGTVAASSQGLPQPPPGMSVYAAKRVIGEAQWNAEQLEQCKLGIVKFIEAKQVPEVETVVHLVVASSDTRHSVATAADLELKSKQSIIDWNNPLIINKMFKVYLGDVPLKTKGGGMKQELKHEPVSTRVKLKILPHLLRSRLAAESTAQPNGGPGGCVYWKGERQNW
;
A
#
# COMPACT_ATOMS: atom_id res chain seq x y z
N GLU A 1 7.08 34.08 5.60
CA GLU A 1 5.78 34.65 5.19
C GLU A 1 5.79 35.08 3.74
N GLN A 2 6.52 36.13 3.32
CA GLN A 2 6.55 36.59 1.92
C GLN A 2 6.73 35.48 0.85
N LEU A 3 7.68 34.55 1.04
CA LEU A 3 7.88 33.43 0.09
C LEU A 3 6.68 32.48 0.04
N GLN A 4 6.02 32.24 1.16
CA GLN A 4 4.83 31.37 1.24
C GLN A 4 3.66 32.02 0.50
N ASP A 5 3.46 33.33 0.64
CA ASP A 5 2.39 34.06 -0.05
C ASP A 5 2.58 34.01 -1.57
N ILE A 6 3.84 34.21 -2.02
CA ILE A 6 4.23 34.09 -3.42
C ILE A 6 3.96 32.66 -3.93
N ILE A 7 4.37 31.64 -3.18
CA ILE A 7 4.14 30.23 -3.57
C ILE A 7 2.65 29.94 -3.67
N SER A 8 1.87 30.34 -2.66
CA SER A 8 0.43 30.09 -2.61
C SER A 8 -0.30 30.70 -3.78
N LYS A 9 0.11 31.90 -4.21
CA LYS A 9 -0.50 32.62 -5.33
C LYS A 9 -0.02 32.15 -6.70
N PHE A 10 1.28 31.90 -6.86
CA PHE A 10 1.89 31.75 -8.19
C PHE A 10 2.28 30.32 -8.56
N LEU A 11 2.44 29.39 -7.60
CA LEU A 11 2.82 28.02 -7.93
C LEU A 11 1.80 27.32 -8.85
N PRO A 12 0.49 27.29 -8.54
CA PRO A 12 -0.49 26.66 -9.43
C PRO A 12 -0.46 27.22 -10.87
N PRO A 13 -0.59 28.54 -11.12
CA PRO A 13 -0.58 29.05 -12.49
C PRO A 13 0.78 28.88 -13.19
N VAL A 14 1.90 28.89 -12.47
CA VAL A 14 3.22 28.59 -13.04
C VAL A 14 3.30 27.15 -13.54
N LEU A 15 2.72 26.19 -12.81
CA LEU A 15 2.68 24.78 -13.23
C LEU A 15 1.87 24.60 -14.51
N LEU A 16 0.75 25.30 -14.68
CA LEU A 16 -0.04 25.26 -15.92
C LEU A 16 0.79 25.70 -17.13
N LYS A 17 1.72 26.65 -16.96
CA LYS A 17 2.61 27.13 -18.03
C LYS A 17 3.64 26.11 -18.50
N LEU A 18 3.79 24.96 -17.83
CA LEU A 18 4.57 23.83 -18.36
C LEU A 18 4.00 23.27 -19.67
N SER A 19 2.70 23.46 -19.90
CA SER A 19 2.02 23.10 -21.15
C SER A 19 2.01 24.21 -22.20
N SER A 20 2.74 25.32 -21.99
CA SER A 20 2.80 26.43 -22.93
C SER A 20 3.28 26.00 -24.32
N VAL A 21 2.66 26.55 -25.36
CA VAL A 21 3.09 26.35 -26.76
C VAL A 21 4.47 26.96 -27.05
N GLN A 22 4.88 27.96 -26.26
CA GLN A 22 6.18 28.62 -26.42
C GLN A 22 7.26 27.88 -25.63
N GLU A 23 8.26 27.37 -26.34
CA GLU A 23 9.38 26.63 -25.73
C GLU A 23 10.15 27.46 -24.70
N GLY A 24 10.40 28.74 -25.00
CA GLY A 24 11.10 29.65 -24.08
C GLY A 24 10.40 29.79 -22.73
N VAL A 25 9.06 29.79 -22.73
CA VAL A 25 8.25 29.82 -21.49
C VAL A 25 8.46 28.53 -20.71
N ARG A 26 8.35 27.36 -21.35
CA ARG A 26 8.55 26.06 -20.67
C ARG A 26 9.94 25.94 -20.04
N LYS A 27 10.98 26.37 -20.77
CA LYS A 27 12.36 26.36 -20.28
C LYS A 27 12.53 27.25 -19.05
N LYS A 28 11.93 28.45 -19.07
CA LYS A 28 12.01 29.38 -17.92
C LYS A 28 11.23 28.88 -16.71
N VAL A 29 10.06 28.28 -16.93
CA VAL A 29 9.28 27.64 -15.86
C VAL A 29 10.11 26.54 -15.21
N MET A 30 10.76 25.67 -15.99
CA MET A 30 11.61 24.61 -15.42
C MET A 30 12.78 25.14 -14.59
N GLU A 31 13.50 26.14 -15.09
CA GLU A 31 14.57 26.80 -14.35
C GLU A 31 14.05 27.36 -13.01
N LEU A 32 12.89 28.02 -13.03
CA LEU A 32 12.24 28.56 -11.84
C LEU A 32 11.85 27.45 -10.85
N LEU A 33 11.27 26.34 -11.31
CA LEU A 33 10.89 25.22 -10.46
C LEU A 33 12.12 24.56 -9.79
N VAL A 34 13.28 24.50 -10.46
CA VAL A 34 14.53 24.01 -9.85
C VAL A 34 14.94 24.88 -8.65
N HIS A 35 14.96 26.20 -8.81
CA HIS A 35 15.29 27.12 -7.71
C HIS A 35 14.24 27.09 -6.60
N LEU A 36 12.96 27.00 -6.97
CA LEU A 36 11.86 26.90 -6.03
C LEU A 36 11.98 25.61 -5.18
N ASN A 37 12.24 24.47 -5.81
CA ASN A 37 12.39 23.18 -5.14
C ASN A 37 13.52 23.21 -4.11
N LYS A 38 14.68 23.79 -4.45
CA LYS A 38 15.79 23.96 -3.50
C LYS A 38 15.35 24.78 -2.27
N ARG A 39 14.61 25.87 -2.48
CA ARG A 39 14.14 26.77 -1.41
C ARG A 39 13.05 26.17 -0.53
N ILE A 40 12.14 25.36 -1.09
CA ILE A 40 11.08 24.68 -0.33
C ILE A 40 11.70 23.54 0.49
N LYS A 41 12.65 22.79 -0.08
CA LYS A 41 13.34 21.70 0.63
C LYS A 41 14.18 22.20 1.81
N SER A 42 14.84 23.35 1.68
CA SER A 42 15.62 23.93 2.78
C SER A 42 14.78 24.57 3.89
N ARG A 43 13.46 24.73 3.69
CA ARG A 43 12.55 25.39 4.64
C ARG A 43 11.33 24.51 4.89
N PRO A 44 11.40 23.54 5.83
CA PRO A 44 10.34 22.56 6.04
C PRO A 44 9.01 23.18 6.53
N LYS A 45 9.05 24.36 7.17
CA LYS A 45 7.87 25.05 7.71
C LYS A 45 7.05 25.82 6.66
N ILE A 46 7.56 26.01 5.44
CA ILE A 46 6.80 26.72 4.38
C ILE A 46 5.62 25.85 3.94
N GLN A 47 4.43 26.43 3.96
CA GLN A 47 3.21 25.80 3.44
C GLN A 47 3.10 25.93 1.93
N LEU A 48 2.44 24.94 1.32
CA LEU A 48 2.12 24.91 -0.10
C LEU A 48 0.59 24.95 -0.26
N PRO A 49 0.07 25.46 -1.39
CA PRO A 49 -1.37 25.55 -1.64
C PRO A 49 -1.95 24.17 -2.03
N VAL A 50 -1.91 23.20 -1.10
CA VAL A 50 -2.24 21.79 -1.37
C VAL A 50 -3.67 21.62 -1.89
N GLU A 51 -4.64 22.37 -1.37
CA GLU A 51 -6.03 22.32 -1.85
C GLU A 51 -6.13 22.73 -3.32
N THR A 52 -5.56 23.88 -3.67
CA THR A 52 -5.54 24.37 -5.06
C THR A 52 -4.81 23.41 -5.98
N LEU A 53 -3.71 22.81 -5.51
CA LEU A 53 -2.95 21.82 -6.26
C LEU A 53 -3.76 20.52 -6.47
N LEU A 54 -4.52 20.06 -5.47
CA LEU A 54 -5.40 18.89 -5.60
C LEU A 54 -6.54 19.15 -6.60
N VAL A 55 -7.12 20.35 -6.62
CA VAL A 55 -8.11 20.74 -7.64
C VAL A 55 -7.49 20.71 -9.03
N GLN A 56 -6.33 21.36 -9.21
CA GLN A 56 -5.60 21.36 -10.50
C GLN A 56 -5.20 19.95 -10.94
N TYR A 57 -4.81 19.08 -10.00
CA TYR A 57 -4.38 17.72 -10.29
C TYR A 57 -5.55 16.83 -10.76
N GLN A 58 -6.76 17.09 -10.28
CA GLN A 58 -7.97 16.37 -10.66
C GLN A 58 -8.58 16.84 -11.98
N ASP A 59 -8.15 17.98 -12.52
CA ASP A 59 -8.64 18.48 -13.80
C ASP A 59 -8.35 17.48 -14.93
N PRO A 60 -9.40 16.91 -15.58
CA PRO A 60 -9.22 15.97 -16.68
C PRO A 60 -8.63 16.62 -17.95
N ALA A 61 -8.72 17.95 -18.09
CA ALA A 61 -8.13 18.70 -19.20
C ALA A 61 -6.65 19.03 -18.97
N ALA A 62 -6.12 18.82 -17.76
CA ALA A 62 -4.71 19.09 -17.47
C ALA A 62 -3.79 18.16 -18.27
N ALA A 63 -2.82 18.75 -18.97
CA ALA A 63 -1.81 17.97 -19.68
C ALA A 63 -1.01 17.08 -18.71
N SER A 64 -0.69 15.84 -19.10
CA SER A 64 0.02 14.87 -18.26
C SER A 64 1.32 15.43 -17.67
N PHE A 65 2.02 16.28 -18.42
CA PHE A 65 3.23 16.95 -17.95
C PHE A 65 2.96 17.89 -16.76
N VAL A 66 1.85 18.64 -16.78
CA VAL A 66 1.42 19.47 -15.66
C VAL A 66 1.04 18.60 -14.46
N THR A 67 0.26 17.54 -14.69
CA THR A 67 -0.16 16.59 -13.65
C THR A 67 1.05 15.95 -12.94
N ASN A 68 2.06 15.51 -13.70
CA ASN A 68 3.29 14.91 -13.20
C ASN A 68 4.10 15.85 -12.30
N PHE A 69 4.11 17.15 -12.60
CA PHE A 69 4.76 18.14 -11.73
C PHE A 69 3.89 18.55 -10.55
N THR A 70 2.57 18.62 -10.73
CA THR A 70 1.64 19.01 -9.67
C THR A 70 1.70 18.04 -8.49
N ILE A 71 1.75 16.72 -8.74
CA ILE A 71 1.85 15.72 -7.67
C ILE A 71 3.12 15.85 -6.84
N ILE A 72 4.24 16.31 -7.41
CA ILE A 72 5.49 16.54 -6.65
C ILE A 72 5.24 17.56 -5.52
N TYR A 73 4.52 18.64 -5.83
CA TYR A 73 4.20 19.68 -4.85
C TYR A 73 3.12 19.23 -3.85
N ILE A 74 2.18 18.36 -4.26
CA ILE A 74 1.24 17.73 -3.32
C ILE A 74 2.01 16.84 -2.32
N LYS A 75 2.91 15.98 -2.79
CA LYS A 75 3.74 15.11 -1.92
C LYS A 75 4.62 15.91 -0.96
N MET A 76 5.17 17.04 -1.42
CA MET A 76 5.98 17.92 -0.58
C MET A 76 5.14 18.74 0.41
N GLY A 77 3.93 19.13 0.02
CA GLY A 77 3.07 20.05 0.76
C GLY A 77 2.16 19.38 1.77
N TYR A 78 1.56 18.25 1.42
CA TYR A 78 0.54 17.60 2.25
C TYR A 78 1.08 17.22 3.65
N PRO A 79 2.27 16.61 3.81
CA PRO A 79 2.80 16.29 5.14
C PRO A 79 3.17 17.51 6.00
N ARG A 80 3.21 18.72 5.41
CA ARG A 80 3.53 19.98 6.10
C ARG A 80 2.30 20.67 6.68
N LEU A 81 1.11 20.29 6.21
CA LEU A 81 -0.15 20.81 6.72
C LEU A 81 -0.33 20.40 8.18
N GLU A 82 -1.13 21.17 8.92
CA GLU A 82 -1.60 20.74 10.23
C GLU A 82 -2.40 19.43 10.10
N VAL A 83 -2.31 18.56 11.10
CA VAL A 83 -2.94 17.24 11.08
C VAL A 83 -4.45 17.33 10.82
N VAL A 84 -5.13 18.33 11.39
CA VAL A 84 -6.56 18.57 11.15
C VAL A 84 -6.84 18.78 9.66
N LYS A 85 -6.02 19.60 9.00
CA LYS A 85 -6.15 19.90 7.57
C LYS A 85 -5.81 18.69 6.69
N GLN A 86 -4.85 17.86 7.10
CA GLN A 86 -4.59 16.58 6.42
C GLN A 86 -5.84 15.69 6.48
N CYS A 87 -6.44 15.53 7.65
CA CYS A 87 -7.67 14.74 7.82
C CYS A 87 -8.83 15.27 6.97
N GLU A 88 -9.01 16.59 6.89
CA GLU A 88 -10.03 17.22 6.02
C GLU A 88 -9.83 16.90 4.54
N LEU A 89 -8.57 16.78 4.08
CA LEU A 89 -8.23 16.54 2.67
C LEU A 89 -8.07 15.06 2.32
N ALA A 90 -8.12 14.15 3.30
CA ALA A 90 -7.99 12.72 3.07
C ALA A 90 -9.04 12.18 2.06
N PRO A 91 -10.33 12.58 2.09
CA PRO A 91 -11.29 12.19 1.05
C PRO A 91 -10.88 12.63 -0.35
N THR A 92 -10.34 13.85 -0.47
CA THR A 92 -9.86 14.41 -1.75
C THR A 92 -8.66 13.64 -2.29
N LEU A 93 -7.81 13.04 -1.43
CA LEU A 93 -6.75 12.16 -1.91
C LEU A 93 -7.31 10.91 -2.59
N ILE A 94 -8.39 10.33 -2.07
CA ILE A 94 -9.04 9.15 -2.68
C ILE A 94 -9.62 9.50 -4.04
N THR A 95 -10.33 10.63 -4.15
CA THR A 95 -10.89 11.07 -5.43
C THR A 95 -9.78 11.41 -6.43
N ALA A 96 -8.67 12.00 -5.96
CA ALA A 96 -7.52 12.33 -6.80
C ALA A 96 -6.80 11.11 -7.41
N MET A 97 -6.95 9.91 -6.85
CA MET A 97 -6.35 8.68 -7.40
C MET A 97 -7.05 8.20 -8.67
N GLU A 98 -8.29 8.61 -8.91
CA GLU A 98 -9.12 8.08 -9.99
C GLU A 98 -8.55 8.42 -11.37
N GLY A 99 -8.40 7.39 -12.21
CA GLY A 99 -7.84 7.52 -13.56
C GLY A 99 -6.34 7.87 -13.63
N LYS A 100 -5.63 7.92 -12.49
CA LYS A 100 -4.19 8.22 -12.47
C LYS A 100 -3.34 6.96 -12.65
N PRO A 101 -2.12 7.06 -13.23
CA PRO A 101 -1.19 5.94 -13.30
C PRO A 101 -0.82 5.38 -11.92
N GLN A 102 -0.55 4.08 -11.85
CA GLN A 102 -0.25 3.35 -10.61
C GLN A 102 0.79 4.06 -9.71
N PRO A 103 1.95 4.55 -10.19
CA PRO A 103 2.92 5.22 -9.31
C PRO A 103 2.40 6.50 -8.64
N GLN A 104 1.45 7.17 -9.29
CA GLN A 104 0.80 8.37 -8.73
C GLN A 104 -0.26 7.98 -7.70
N GLN A 105 -1.03 6.93 -7.96
CA GLN A 105 -1.96 6.37 -6.98
C GLN A 105 -1.21 5.94 -5.71
N ASP A 106 -0.08 5.24 -5.87
CA ASP A 106 0.77 4.81 -4.76
C ASP A 106 1.33 5.99 -3.99
N SER A 107 1.76 7.05 -4.68
CA SER A 107 2.20 8.28 -4.04
C SER A 107 1.11 8.94 -3.20
N LEU A 108 -0.15 8.91 -3.64
CA LEU A 108 -1.28 9.42 -2.87
C LEU A 108 -1.65 8.49 -1.70
N MET A 109 -1.52 7.16 -1.87
CA MET A 109 -1.74 6.18 -0.79
C MET A 109 -0.75 6.40 0.35
N HIS A 110 0.51 6.69 0.02
CA HIS A 110 1.56 7.03 0.98
C HIS A 110 1.26 8.27 1.83
N LEU A 111 0.45 9.20 1.31
CA LEU A 111 -0.04 10.37 2.06
C LEU A 111 -1.29 10.03 2.88
N LEU A 112 -2.18 9.21 2.30
CA LEU A 112 -3.46 8.84 2.90
C LEU A 112 -3.29 7.95 4.12
N ILE A 113 -2.54 6.85 4.02
CA ILE A 113 -2.48 5.81 5.06
C ILE A 113 -2.06 6.36 6.44
N PRO A 114 -0.99 7.16 6.58
CA PRO A 114 -0.64 7.77 7.87
C PRO A 114 -1.74 8.69 8.41
N THR A 115 -2.47 9.38 7.52
CA THR A 115 -3.55 10.29 7.90
C THR A 115 -4.70 9.54 8.58
N LEU A 116 -5.00 8.31 8.16
CA LEU A 116 -6.12 7.52 8.68
C LEU A 116 -6.07 7.30 10.20
N TYR A 117 -4.88 7.29 10.78
CA TYR A 117 -4.69 7.15 12.23
C TYR A 117 -5.25 8.33 13.03
N HIS A 118 -5.21 9.53 12.44
CA HIS A 118 -5.58 10.79 13.07
C HIS A 118 -7.02 11.22 12.77
N ILE A 119 -7.68 10.57 11.82
CA ILE A 119 -9.08 10.85 11.50
C ILE A 119 -9.97 10.46 12.68
N LYS A 120 -10.83 11.39 13.08
CA LYS A 120 -11.90 11.14 14.04
C LYS A 120 -13.13 10.68 13.27
N TYR A 121 -13.40 9.38 13.32
CA TYR A 121 -14.57 8.81 12.67
C TYR A 121 -15.83 9.13 13.49
N PRO A 122 -16.91 9.63 12.87
CA PRO A 122 -18.18 9.84 13.55
C PRO A 122 -18.70 8.52 14.11
N THR A 123 -19.19 8.53 15.36
CA THR A 123 -19.83 7.36 15.98
C THR A 123 -21.15 6.98 15.29
N ASP A 124 -21.79 7.95 14.62
CA ASP A 124 -23.00 7.74 13.81
C ASP A 124 -22.66 6.96 12.53
N THR A 125 -23.09 5.70 12.48
CA THR A 125 -22.77 4.74 11.41
C THR A 125 -23.14 5.24 10.00
N SER A 126 -24.20 6.04 9.84
CA SER A 126 -24.65 6.54 8.54
C SER A 126 -23.77 7.68 7.97
N LYS A 127 -23.27 8.58 8.82
CA LYS A 127 -22.38 9.68 8.41
C LYS A 127 -20.93 9.22 8.25
N SER A 128 -20.55 8.17 8.98
CA SER A 128 -19.23 7.56 8.88
C SER A 128 -19.02 6.96 7.49
N ALA A 129 -19.92 6.11 6.98
CA ALA A 129 -19.75 5.43 5.69
C ALA A 129 -19.64 6.36 4.46
N SER A 130 -20.18 7.58 4.55
CA SER A 130 -20.11 8.59 3.48
C SER A 130 -18.84 9.45 3.49
N LEU A 131 -17.92 9.29 4.46
CA LEU A 131 -16.76 10.18 4.58
C LEU A 131 -15.86 10.11 3.34
N PHE A 132 -15.69 8.92 2.78
CA PHE A 132 -14.84 8.67 1.61
C PHE A 132 -15.60 8.32 0.33
N ASN A 133 -16.92 8.07 0.40
CA ASN A 133 -17.76 7.68 -0.75
C ASN A 133 -17.13 6.56 -1.62
N LEU A 134 -16.60 5.52 -0.96
CA LEU A 134 -15.88 4.43 -1.61
C LEU A 134 -16.80 3.46 -2.37
N THR A 135 -18.06 3.34 -1.96
CA THR A 135 -19.07 2.51 -2.62
C THR A 135 -19.30 2.93 -4.09
N GLU A 136 -19.19 4.23 -4.38
CA GLU A 136 -19.31 4.78 -5.74
C GLU A 136 -18.03 4.55 -6.57
N ARG A 137 -16.94 4.12 -5.93
CA ARG A 137 -15.59 4.01 -6.53
C ARG A 137 -14.98 2.63 -6.26
N PRO A 138 -15.57 1.54 -6.78
CA PRO A 138 -15.16 0.17 -6.45
C PRO A 138 -13.70 -0.15 -6.85
N LYS A 139 -13.21 0.43 -7.94
CA LYS A 139 -11.81 0.25 -8.38
C LYS A 139 -10.82 0.86 -7.39
N THR A 140 -11.08 2.10 -6.97
CA THR A 140 -10.24 2.81 -5.99
C THR A 140 -10.31 2.13 -4.62
N MET A 141 -11.51 1.68 -4.22
CA MET A 141 -11.69 0.89 -3.00
C MET A 141 -10.84 -0.39 -3.04
N HIS A 142 -10.85 -1.13 -4.15
CA HIS A 142 -10.03 -2.34 -4.29
C HIS A 142 -8.53 -2.05 -4.18
N LEU A 143 -8.04 -1.01 -4.86
CA LEU A 143 -6.64 -0.57 -4.78
C LEU A 143 -6.24 -0.15 -3.36
N LEU A 144 -7.14 0.51 -2.64
CA LEU A 144 -6.94 0.90 -1.25
C LEU A 144 -6.82 -0.34 -0.35
N LEU A 145 -7.75 -1.28 -0.49
CA LEU A 145 -7.75 -2.50 0.31
C LEU A 145 -6.52 -3.39 0.03
N GLU A 146 -6.09 -3.52 -1.22
CA GLU A 146 -4.83 -4.23 -1.53
C GLU A 146 -3.64 -3.55 -0.86
N PHE A 147 -3.51 -2.22 -1.00
CA PHE A 147 -2.41 -1.49 -0.35
C PHE A 147 -2.47 -1.59 1.18
N MET A 148 -3.66 -1.52 1.79
CA MET A 148 -3.82 -1.69 3.24
C MET A 148 -3.41 -3.09 3.70
N LEU A 149 -3.73 -4.13 2.93
CA LEU A 149 -3.31 -5.50 3.24
C LEU A 149 -1.79 -5.62 3.19
N ASP A 150 -1.15 -5.04 2.16
CA ASP A 150 0.30 -5.00 2.02
C ASP A 150 0.96 -4.27 3.21
N VAL A 151 0.38 -3.15 3.68
CA VAL A 151 0.84 -2.43 4.88
C VAL A 151 0.72 -3.29 6.14
N LEU A 152 -0.38 -4.03 6.31
CA LEU A 152 -0.59 -4.92 7.46
C LEU A 152 0.41 -6.08 7.48
N LEU A 153 0.75 -6.62 6.31
CA LEU A 153 1.74 -7.69 6.14
C LEU A 153 3.19 -7.22 6.28
N MET A 154 3.44 -5.92 6.11
CA MET A 154 4.79 -5.37 6.20
C MET A 154 5.41 -5.58 7.60
N PRO A 155 6.61 -6.17 7.71
CA PRO A 155 7.31 -6.30 8.99
C PRO A 155 7.89 -4.96 9.45
N TYR A 156 7.96 -4.78 10.76
CA TYR A 156 8.66 -3.66 11.36
C TYR A 156 10.16 -3.77 11.10
N GLY A 157 10.79 -2.68 10.65
CA GLY A 157 12.23 -2.62 10.41
C GLY A 157 12.72 -3.40 9.18
N PHE A 158 11.81 -3.80 8.29
CA PHE A 158 12.19 -4.48 7.05
C PHE A 158 13.01 -3.57 6.13
N VAL A 159 14.12 -4.04 5.57
CA VAL A 159 14.91 -3.31 4.58
C VAL A 159 15.02 -4.16 3.34
N LEU A 160 14.65 -3.60 2.18
CA LEU A 160 14.88 -4.27 0.89
C LEU A 160 16.37 -4.24 0.56
N ASN A 161 17.02 -5.41 0.62
CA ASN A 161 18.37 -5.57 0.09
C ASN A 161 18.31 -5.63 -1.45
N GLU A 162 18.45 -4.49 -2.11
CA GLU A 162 18.75 -4.45 -3.54
C GLU A 162 20.28 -4.57 -3.71
N SER A 163 20.75 -5.65 -4.35
CA SER A 163 22.17 -5.77 -4.70
C SER A 163 22.56 -4.65 -5.68
N PRO A 164 23.58 -3.82 -5.39
CA PRO A 164 24.00 -2.77 -6.32
C PRO A 164 24.66 -3.40 -7.55
N THR A 165 24.06 -3.25 -8.72
CA THR A 165 24.70 -3.55 -10.02
C THR A 165 25.76 -2.47 -10.27
N ARG A 166 27.01 -2.73 -9.86
CA ARG A 166 28.16 -1.89 -10.23
C ARG A 166 29.11 -2.69 -11.14
N PRO A 167 29.55 -2.16 -12.29
CA PRO A 167 30.62 -2.77 -13.07
C PRO A 167 31.93 -2.71 -12.27
N ALA A 168 32.57 -3.86 -12.08
CA ALA A 168 33.80 -4.01 -11.30
C ALA A 168 35.02 -3.45 -12.05
N PRO A 169 35.95 -2.76 -11.38
CA PRO A 169 37.35 -2.76 -11.77
C PRO A 169 38.11 -3.84 -10.98
N SER A 170 38.95 -4.54 -11.70
CA SER A 170 39.89 -5.58 -11.26
C SER A 170 41.03 -5.03 -10.39
N SER A 171 41.34 -5.69 -9.28
CA SER A 171 42.71 -5.86 -8.78
C SER A 171 42.80 -6.91 -7.66
N SER A 172 43.99 -7.50 -7.57
CA SER A 172 44.42 -8.79 -7.02
C SER A 172 44.93 -8.78 -5.56
N GLN A 173 45.18 -10.00 -5.03
CA GLN A 173 45.83 -10.43 -3.76
C GLN A 173 44.84 -10.62 -2.59
N GLY A 174 44.76 -11.74 -1.87
CA GLY A 174 45.56 -12.97 -1.77
C GLY A 174 45.75 -13.31 -0.28
N THR A 175 45.19 -14.42 0.21
CA THR A 175 45.63 -15.34 1.30
C THR A 175 44.49 -15.98 2.09
N SER A 176 44.79 -17.18 2.56
CA SER A 176 43.90 -18.31 2.84
C SER A 176 43.34 -18.36 4.27
N GLY A 177 42.12 -18.90 4.42
CA GLY A 177 41.55 -19.32 5.70
C GLY A 177 40.33 -20.21 5.44
N ASP A 178 40.49 -21.51 5.66
CA ASP A 178 39.49 -22.56 5.47
C ASP A 178 38.43 -22.51 6.58
N GLY A 179 37.16 -22.62 6.20
CA GLY A 179 36.02 -22.46 7.10
C GLY A 179 34.72 -22.29 6.32
N THR A 180 34.20 -23.41 5.80
CA THR A 180 32.83 -23.59 5.31
C THR A 180 32.11 -22.31 4.87
N VAL A 181 32.45 -21.85 3.66
CA VAL A 181 31.68 -20.82 2.98
C VAL A 181 30.26 -21.37 2.75
N ALA A 182 29.34 -21.00 3.63
CA ALA A 182 27.92 -21.00 3.30
C ALA A 182 27.82 -20.25 1.98
N ALA A 183 27.39 -20.95 0.93
CA ALA A 183 27.22 -20.38 -0.39
C ALA A 183 26.45 -19.07 -0.22
N SER A 184 27.14 -17.94 -0.40
CA SER A 184 26.53 -16.64 -0.58
C SER A 184 25.85 -16.70 -1.94
N SER A 185 24.69 -17.39 -1.97
CA SER A 185 23.74 -17.26 -3.06
C SER A 185 23.52 -15.77 -3.21
N GLN A 186 24.00 -15.21 -4.32
CA GLN A 186 23.65 -13.87 -4.76
C GLN A 186 22.13 -13.86 -4.94
N GLY A 187 21.42 -13.59 -3.85
CA GLY A 187 19.99 -13.77 -3.74
C GLY A 187 19.29 -12.58 -4.36
N LEU A 188 18.35 -12.87 -5.26
CA LEU A 188 17.30 -11.93 -5.64
C LEU A 188 16.67 -11.30 -4.37
N PRO A 189 16.23 -10.03 -4.41
CA PRO A 189 15.57 -9.40 -3.27
C PRO A 189 14.41 -10.29 -2.80
N GLN A 190 14.49 -10.82 -1.58
CA GLN A 190 13.40 -11.63 -1.04
C GLN A 190 12.34 -10.72 -0.40
N PRO A 191 11.06 -10.85 -0.80
CA PRO A 191 10.00 -10.08 -0.19
C PRO A 191 9.65 -10.64 1.20
N PRO A 192 9.01 -9.83 2.07
CA PRO A 192 8.43 -10.33 3.30
C PRO A 192 7.39 -11.44 3.05
N PRO A 193 7.16 -12.33 4.03
CA PRO A 193 6.10 -13.33 3.94
C PRO A 193 4.74 -12.70 3.65
N GLY A 194 3.98 -13.27 2.71
CA GLY A 194 2.67 -12.75 2.29
C GLY A 194 2.72 -11.69 1.19
N MET A 195 3.91 -11.16 0.87
CA MET A 195 4.06 -10.07 -0.07
C MET A 195 4.83 -10.51 -1.32
N SER A 196 4.65 -9.75 -2.41
CA SER A 196 5.54 -9.80 -3.57
C SER A 196 6.66 -8.75 -3.44
N VAL A 197 7.72 -8.87 -4.24
CA VAL A 197 8.81 -7.86 -4.28
C VAL A 197 8.24 -6.51 -4.70
N TYR A 198 7.31 -6.51 -5.66
CA TYR A 198 6.59 -5.33 -6.10
C TYR A 198 5.78 -4.69 -4.97
N ALA A 199 4.98 -5.47 -4.24
CA ALA A 199 4.20 -4.97 -3.11
C ALA A 199 5.08 -4.36 -2.01
N ALA A 200 6.20 -5.02 -1.69
CA ALA A 200 7.15 -4.51 -0.71
C ALA A 200 7.75 -3.15 -1.14
N LYS A 201 8.17 -3.01 -2.41
CA LYS A 201 8.67 -1.75 -2.97
C LYS A 201 7.60 -0.66 -2.96
N ARG A 202 6.36 -1.03 -3.30
CA ARG A 202 5.21 -0.14 -3.33
C ARG A 202 4.92 0.46 -1.96
N VAL A 203 4.92 -0.35 -0.90
CA VAL A 203 4.68 0.11 0.47
C VAL A 203 5.89 0.84 1.06
N ILE A 204 7.13 0.50 0.69
CA ILE A 204 8.32 1.28 1.12
C ILE A 204 8.32 2.68 0.48
N GLY A 205 7.97 2.78 -0.80
CA GLY A 205 7.91 4.05 -1.52
C GLY A 205 9.26 4.79 -1.57
N GLU A 206 9.20 6.12 -1.61
CA GLU A 206 10.40 6.99 -1.62
C GLU A 206 10.97 7.23 -0.21
N ALA A 207 10.13 7.14 0.81
CA ALA A 207 10.48 7.42 2.20
C ALA A 207 9.85 6.34 3.08
N GLN A 208 10.70 5.45 3.58
CA GLN A 208 10.28 4.34 4.42
C GLN A 208 9.80 4.85 5.79
N TRP A 209 8.64 4.35 6.25
CA TRP A 209 8.17 4.59 7.60
C TRP A 209 9.05 3.88 8.63
N ASN A 210 9.34 4.57 9.74
CA ASN A 210 9.94 3.92 10.90
C ASN A 210 8.92 2.98 11.57
N ALA A 211 9.38 2.23 12.59
CA ALA A 211 8.56 1.20 13.20
C ALA A 211 7.32 1.77 13.93
N GLU A 212 7.44 2.96 14.53
CA GLU A 212 6.34 3.67 15.21
C GLU A 212 5.31 4.22 14.22
N GLN A 213 5.77 4.80 13.11
CA GLN A 213 4.91 5.29 12.03
C GLN A 213 4.16 4.13 11.37
N LEU A 214 4.84 3.00 11.14
CA LEU A 214 4.18 1.80 10.59
C LEU A 214 3.11 1.26 11.56
N GLU A 215 3.38 1.25 12.87
CA GLU A 215 2.36 0.87 13.87
C GLU A 215 1.14 1.79 13.80
N GLN A 216 1.36 3.11 13.72
CA GLN A 216 0.28 4.09 13.57
C GLN A 216 -0.50 3.86 12.28
N CYS A 217 0.18 3.59 11.16
CA CYS A 217 -0.47 3.26 9.89
C CYS A 217 -1.39 2.03 10.02
N LYS A 218 -0.88 0.94 10.62
CA LYS A 218 -1.65 -0.29 10.86
C LYS A 218 -2.84 -0.05 11.78
N LEU A 219 -2.66 0.70 12.88
CA LEU A 219 -3.77 1.10 13.76
C LEU A 219 -4.80 1.98 13.03
N GLY A 220 -4.34 2.88 12.16
CA GLY A 220 -5.21 3.71 11.32
C GLY A 220 -6.08 2.89 10.38
N ILE A 221 -5.52 1.82 9.80
CA ILE A 221 -6.26 0.86 8.97
C ILE A 221 -7.31 0.13 9.79
N VAL A 222 -6.97 -0.35 11.00
CA VAL A 222 -7.94 -1.02 11.89
C VAL A 222 -9.09 -0.07 12.26
N LYS A 223 -8.79 1.17 12.66
CA LYS A 223 -9.79 2.21 12.96
C LYS A 223 -10.68 2.54 11.76
N PHE A 224 -10.09 2.61 10.57
CA PHE A 224 -10.81 2.84 9.32
C PHE A 224 -11.83 1.71 9.04
N ILE A 225 -11.45 0.45 9.29
CA ILE A 225 -12.33 -0.71 9.14
C ILE A 225 -13.41 -0.73 10.24
N GLU A 226 -13.05 -0.41 11.49
CA GLU A 226 -13.96 -0.27 12.62
C GLU A 226 -15.06 0.76 12.35
N ALA A 227 -14.68 1.88 11.71
CA ALA A 227 -15.59 2.94 11.30
C ALA A 227 -16.56 2.56 10.15
N LYS A 228 -16.53 1.31 9.66
CA LYS A 228 -17.42 0.77 8.61
C LYS A 228 -17.40 1.59 7.32
N GLN A 229 -16.22 2.08 6.93
CA GLN A 229 -16.02 2.80 5.68
C GLN A 229 -16.15 1.88 4.44
N VAL A 230 -16.01 0.57 4.65
CA VAL A 230 -16.02 -0.48 3.63
C VAL A 230 -16.83 -1.67 4.16
N PRO A 231 -17.56 -2.41 3.32
CA PRO A 231 -18.29 -3.62 3.74
C PRO A 231 -17.40 -4.67 4.41
N GLU A 232 -17.92 -5.34 5.44
CA GLU A 232 -17.16 -6.31 6.24
C GLU A 232 -16.63 -7.50 5.44
N VAL A 233 -17.36 -7.91 4.39
CA VAL A 233 -16.97 -9.00 3.48
C VAL A 233 -15.64 -8.69 2.77
N GLU A 234 -15.35 -7.41 2.55
CA GLU A 234 -14.13 -6.96 1.88
C GLU A 234 -12.93 -6.83 2.86
N THR A 235 -13.19 -6.56 4.14
CA THR A 235 -12.16 -6.20 5.14
C THR A 235 -11.89 -7.24 6.21
N VAL A 236 -12.69 -8.31 6.31
CA VAL A 236 -12.50 -9.34 7.35
C VAL A 236 -11.10 -9.98 7.31
N VAL A 237 -10.56 -10.19 6.10
CA VAL A 237 -9.22 -10.78 5.93
C VAL A 237 -8.14 -9.84 6.47
N HIS A 238 -8.31 -8.53 6.31
CA HIS A 238 -7.41 -7.52 6.88
C HIS A 238 -7.42 -7.59 8.40
N LEU A 239 -8.58 -7.74 9.05
CA LEU A 239 -8.67 -7.89 10.50
C LEU A 239 -8.00 -9.18 10.99
N VAL A 240 -8.19 -10.31 10.28
CA VAL A 240 -7.52 -11.57 10.62
C VAL A 240 -5.99 -11.42 10.51
N VAL A 241 -5.48 -10.78 9.46
CA VAL A 241 -4.04 -10.51 9.31
C VAL A 241 -3.54 -9.55 10.39
N ALA A 242 -4.25 -8.46 10.66
CA ALA A 242 -3.89 -7.48 11.69
C ALA A 242 -3.87 -8.10 13.10
N SER A 243 -4.75 -9.07 13.38
CA SER A 243 -4.76 -9.80 14.66
C SER A 243 -3.51 -10.63 14.93
N SER A 244 -2.70 -10.87 13.89
CA SER A 244 -1.44 -11.61 13.96
C SER A 244 -0.20 -10.70 14.09
N ASP A 245 -0.40 -9.38 14.21
CA ASP A 245 0.70 -8.41 14.28
C ASP A 245 1.62 -8.65 15.50
N THR A 246 2.90 -8.28 15.37
CA THR A 246 3.88 -8.39 16.46
C THR A 246 3.66 -7.39 17.59
N ARG A 247 3.07 -6.21 17.30
CA ARG A 247 2.78 -5.19 18.30
C ARG A 247 1.38 -5.42 18.87
N HIS A 248 1.31 -5.48 20.20
CA HIS A 248 0.07 -5.82 20.93
C HIS A 248 -1.06 -4.82 20.69
N SER A 249 -0.76 -3.54 20.48
CA SER A 249 -1.73 -2.48 20.18
C SER A 249 -2.57 -2.81 18.94
N VAL A 250 -1.93 -3.17 17.83
CA VAL A 250 -2.56 -3.53 16.55
C VAL A 250 -3.31 -4.85 16.70
N ALA A 251 -2.65 -5.88 17.24
CA ALA A 251 -3.23 -7.20 17.38
C ALA A 251 -4.49 -7.19 18.25
N THR A 252 -4.46 -6.49 19.39
CA THR A 252 -5.60 -6.40 20.32
C THR A 252 -6.76 -5.62 19.70
N ALA A 253 -6.49 -4.48 19.05
CA ALA A 253 -7.52 -3.68 18.39
C ALA A 253 -8.24 -4.50 17.30
N ALA A 254 -7.47 -5.23 16.48
CA ALA A 254 -8.03 -6.08 15.45
C ALA A 254 -8.81 -7.29 16.01
N ASP A 255 -8.29 -7.95 17.07
CA ASP A 255 -8.98 -9.08 17.71
C ASP A 255 -10.29 -8.64 18.38
N LEU A 256 -10.34 -7.45 19.00
CA LEU A 256 -11.56 -6.89 19.58
C LEU A 256 -12.63 -6.65 18.51
N GLU A 257 -12.23 -6.07 17.39
CA GLU A 257 -13.14 -5.78 16.29
C GLU A 257 -13.59 -7.04 15.54
N LEU A 258 -12.71 -8.04 15.40
CA LEU A 258 -13.09 -9.31 14.81
C LEU A 258 -14.11 -10.05 15.68
N LYS A 259 -13.95 -10.00 17.01
CA LYS A 259 -14.91 -10.56 17.97
C LYS A 259 -16.25 -9.83 17.96
N SER A 260 -16.24 -8.50 17.87
CA SER A 260 -17.46 -7.69 17.80
C SER A 260 -18.31 -8.03 16.57
N LYS A 261 -17.67 -8.36 15.44
CA LYS A 261 -18.31 -8.71 14.16
C LYS A 261 -18.50 -10.21 13.93
N GLN A 262 -18.06 -11.07 14.85
CA GLN A 262 -18.01 -12.53 14.67
C GLN A 262 -19.38 -13.16 14.32
N SER A 263 -20.48 -12.59 14.81
CA SER A 263 -21.86 -13.05 14.56
C SER A 263 -22.45 -12.57 13.23
N ILE A 264 -21.89 -11.50 12.65
CA ILE A 264 -22.36 -10.86 11.42
C ILE A 264 -21.64 -11.47 10.21
N ILE A 265 -20.39 -11.88 10.39
CA ILE A 265 -19.55 -12.43 9.33
C ILE A 265 -20.01 -13.86 8.98
N ASP A 266 -20.41 -14.06 7.73
CA ASP A 266 -20.60 -15.40 7.17
C ASP A 266 -19.27 -16.01 6.72
N TRP A 267 -18.71 -16.89 7.54
CA TRP A 267 -17.48 -17.63 7.25
C TRP A 267 -17.63 -18.68 6.13
N ASN A 268 -18.85 -18.97 5.68
CA ASN A 268 -19.09 -19.78 4.49
C ASN A 268 -19.14 -18.94 3.21
N ASN A 269 -18.95 -17.61 3.28
CA ASN A 269 -18.94 -16.80 2.06
C ASN A 269 -17.72 -17.15 1.18
N PRO A 270 -17.93 -17.54 -0.09
CA PRO A 270 -16.85 -17.95 -0.99
C PRO A 270 -15.83 -16.83 -1.26
N LEU A 271 -16.23 -15.55 -1.20
CA LEU A 271 -15.31 -14.42 -1.38
C LEU A 271 -14.29 -14.33 -0.24
N ILE A 272 -14.74 -14.55 1.00
CA ILE A 272 -13.89 -14.53 2.19
C ILE A 272 -12.93 -15.71 2.15
N ILE A 273 -13.44 -16.91 1.86
CA ILE A 273 -12.66 -18.15 1.78
C ILE A 273 -11.58 -18.04 0.70
N ASN A 274 -11.93 -17.59 -0.51
CA ASN A 274 -10.99 -17.44 -1.61
C ASN A 274 -9.89 -16.42 -1.29
N LYS A 275 -10.25 -15.28 -0.68
CA LYS A 275 -9.26 -14.27 -0.25
C LYS A 275 -8.35 -14.84 0.85
N MET A 276 -8.90 -15.56 1.83
CA MET A 276 -8.11 -16.21 2.89
C MET A 276 -7.15 -17.26 2.33
N PHE A 277 -7.58 -18.10 1.39
CA PHE A 277 -6.69 -19.07 0.75
C PHE A 277 -5.60 -18.39 -0.10
N LYS A 278 -5.96 -17.36 -0.88
CA LYS A 278 -4.99 -16.60 -1.67
C LYS A 278 -3.88 -16.01 -0.77
N VAL A 279 -4.26 -15.41 0.35
CA VAL A 279 -3.29 -14.89 1.34
C VAL A 279 -2.52 -16.02 2.02
N TYR A 280 -3.19 -17.11 2.41
CA TYR A 280 -2.56 -18.24 3.11
C TYR A 280 -1.45 -18.91 2.28
N LEU A 281 -1.73 -19.18 1.00
CA LEU A 281 -0.86 -19.95 0.11
C LEU A 281 0.09 -19.09 -0.72
N GLY A 282 -0.22 -17.82 -0.91
CA GLY A 282 0.44 -16.98 -1.90
C GLY A 282 0.12 -17.42 -3.33
N ASP A 283 0.87 -16.90 -4.29
CA ASP A 283 0.73 -17.29 -5.69
C ASP A 283 1.41 -18.64 -5.93
N VAL A 284 0.62 -19.70 -5.88
CA VAL A 284 1.09 -21.06 -6.20
C VAL A 284 1.38 -21.14 -7.70
N PRO A 285 2.59 -21.52 -8.14
CA PRO A 285 2.88 -21.71 -9.55
C PRO A 285 2.07 -22.92 -10.06
N LEU A 286 0.88 -22.66 -10.60
CA LEU A 286 0.14 -23.64 -11.37
C LEU A 286 0.99 -23.96 -12.61
N LYS A 287 1.34 -25.23 -12.79
CA LYS A 287 1.94 -25.75 -14.03
C LYS A 287 0.90 -25.76 -15.15
N THR A 288 0.34 -24.60 -15.50
CA THR A 288 -0.60 -24.46 -16.62
C THR A 288 0.14 -23.79 -17.76
N LYS A 289 0.09 -24.43 -18.94
CA LYS A 289 0.72 -23.95 -20.17
C LYS A 289 0.19 -22.56 -20.54
N GLY A 290 1.05 -21.54 -20.44
CA GLY A 290 0.83 -20.24 -21.08
C GLY A 290 0.96 -19.06 -20.12
N GLY A 291 2.17 -18.51 -20.02
CA GLY A 291 2.44 -17.22 -19.39
C GLY A 291 2.87 -17.31 -17.92
N GLY A 292 4.17 -17.46 -17.67
CA GLY A 292 4.71 -17.34 -16.31
C GLY A 292 4.45 -15.94 -15.75
N MET A 293 3.85 -15.85 -14.56
CA MET A 293 3.74 -14.61 -13.80
C MET A 293 5.16 -14.09 -13.53
N LYS A 294 5.40 -12.78 -13.74
CA LYS A 294 6.70 -12.17 -13.43
C LYS A 294 7.04 -12.46 -11.97
N GLN A 295 8.24 -13.00 -11.72
CA GLN A 295 8.68 -13.42 -10.38
C GLN A 295 8.56 -12.29 -9.34
N GLU A 296 8.69 -11.02 -9.76
CA GLU A 296 8.55 -9.84 -8.88
C GLU A 296 7.11 -9.58 -8.39
N LEU A 297 6.10 -10.07 -9.12
CA LEU A 297 4.68 -9.91 -8.80
C LEU A 297 4.13 -11.09 -8.01
N LYS A 298 4.90 -12.17 -7.88
CA LYS A 298 4.49 -13.37 -7.17
C LYS A 298 4.46 -13.13 -5.66
N HIS A 299 3.34 -13.42 -5.02
CA HIS A 299 3.20 -13.35 -3.57
C HIS A 299 3.75 -14.62 -2.93
N GLU A 300 4.63 -14.46 -1.95
CA GLU A 300 5.03 -15.55 -1.09
C GLU A 300 3.92 -15.89 -0.08
N PRO A 301 3.82 -17.14 0.40
CA PRO A 301 2.88 -17.49 1.45
C PRO A 301 3.13 -16.65 2.72
N VAL A 302 2.06 -16.37 3.47
CA VAL A 302 2.15 -15.64 4.73
C VAL A 302 2.93 -16.41 5.80
N SER A 303 3.43 -15.66 6.80
CA SER A 303 4.16 -16.23 7.94
C SER A 303 3.33 -17.23 8.74
N THR A 304 4.00 -18.14 9.44
CA THR A 304 3.35 -19.13 10.32
C THR A 304 2.37 -18.49 11.30
N ARG A 305 2.67 -17.31 11.83
CA ARG A 305 1.78 -16.60 12.77
C ARG A 305 0.46 -16.21 12.13
N VAL A 306 0.50 -15.67 10.91
CA VAL A 306 -0.70 -15.33 10.14
C VAL A 306 -1.47 -16.62 9.80
N LYS A 307 -0.78 -17.67 9.35
CA LYS A 307 -1.39 -18.98 9.06
C LYS A 307 -2.17 -19.53 10.27
N LEU A 308 -1.62 -19.44 11.47
CA LEU A 308 -2.26 -19.90 12.71
C LEU A 308 -3.51 -19.09 13.09
N LYS A 309 -3.60 -17.82 12.68
CA LYS A 309 -4.82 -17.00 12.84
C LYS A 309 -5.87 -17.29 11.76
N ILE A 310 -5.44 -17.55 10.52
CA ILE A 310 -6.35 -17.86 9.40
C ILE A 310 -6.99 -19.25 9.55
N LEU A 311 -6.22 -20.27 9.93
CA LEU A 311 -6.64 -21.68 9.90
C LEU A 311 -7.92 -21.96 10.73
N PRO A 312 -8.07 -21.48 11.99
CA PRO A 312 -9.29 -21.70 12.76
C PRO A 312 -10.56 -21.20 12.08
N HIS A 313 -10.46 -20.11 11.32
CA HIS A 313 -11.59 -19.54 10.59
C HIS A 313 -11.93 -20.36 9.34
N LEU A 314 -10.92 -20.89 8.62
CA LEU A 314 -11.16 -21.81 7.51
C LEU A 314 -11.78 -23.12 8.00
N LEU A 315 -11.31 -23.67 9.12
CA LEU A 315 -11.84 -24.93 9.66
C LEU A 315 -13.30 -24.83 10.14
N ARG A 316 -13.78 -23.64 10.49
CA ARG A 316 -15.20 -23.40 10.82
C ARG A 316 -16.11 -23.37 9.60
N SER A 317 -15.54 -23.21 8.41
CA SER A 317 -16.28 -23.10 7.15
C SER A 317 -16.40 -24.46 6.47
N ARG A 318 -17.64 -24.92 6.26
CA ARG A 318 -17.89 -26.21 5.61
C ARG A 318 -17.42 -26.18 4.16
N LEU A 319 -17.66 -25.07 3.46
CA LEU A 319 -17.22 -24.88 2.08
C LEU A 319 -15.70 -24.85 1.95
N ALA A 320 -14.99 -24.29 2.93
CA ALA A 320 -13.52 -24.34 2.92
C ALA A 320 -13.01 -25.79 3.08
N ALA A 321 -13.62 -26.58 3.95
CA ALA A 321 -13.30 -28.00 4.11
C ALA A 321 -13.62 -28.83 2.85
N GLU A 322 -14.69 -28.51 2.13
CA GLU A 322 -15.03 -29.15 0.85
C GLU A 322 -14.04 -28.76 -0.26
N SER A 323 -13.58 -27.50 -0.28
CA SER A 323 -12.58 -27.01 -1.24
C SER A 323 -11.18 -27.61 -1.04
N THR A 324 -10.85 -28.06 0.17
CA THR A 324 -9.60 -28.80 0.45
C THR A 324 -9.74 -30.30 0.19
N ALA A 325 -10.96 -30.82 0.03
CA ALA A 325 -11.26 -32.25 0.01
C ALA A 325 -11.48 -32.87 -1.39
N GLN A 326 -11.51 -32.13 -2.50
CA GLN A 326 -11.74 -32.74 -3.81
C GLN A 326 -10.51 -33.52 -4.33
N PRO A 327 -10.55 -34.87 -4.46
CA PRO A 327 -9.39 -35.68 -4.83
C PRO A 327 -9.30 -36.00 -6.32
N ASN A 328 -10.29 -35.72 -7.16
CA ASN A 328 -10.29 -36.13 -8.57
C ASN A 328 -10.98 -35.15 -9.53
N GLY A 329 -10.37 -35.02 -10.71
CA GLY A 329 -10.61 -34.06 -11.79
C GLY A 329 -12.04 -33.71 -12.18
N GLY A 330 -12.26 -32.40 -12.33
CA GLY A 330 -13.27 -31.77 -13.18
C GLY A 330 -12.74 -30.39 -13.62
N PRO A 331 -13.04 -29.89 -14.83
CA PRO A 331 -12.44 -28.67 -15.35
C PRO A 331 -13.07 -27.47 -14.64
N GLY A 332 -12.46 -27.03 -13.54
CA GLY A 332 -12.90 -25.90 -12.73
C GLY A 332 -12.62 -25.99 -11.23
N GLY A 333 -12.08 -27.11 -10.73
CA GLY A 333 -11.78 -27.30 -9.31
C GLY A 333 -10.40 -26.77 -8.88
N CYS A 334 -10.39 -25.89 -7.87
CA CYS A 334 -9.18 -25.38 -7.23
C CYS A 334 -8.43 -26.50 -6.48
N VAL A 335 -7.29 -26.94 -7.03
CA VAL A 335 -6.45 -27.98 -6.42
C VAL A 335 -5.35 -27.31 -5.58
N TYR A 336 -5.62 -27.02 -4.31
CA TYR A 336 -4.66 -26.30 -3.47
C TYR A 336 -3.85 -27.16 -2.47
N TRP A 337 -4.16 -28.44 -2.26
CA TRP A 337 -3.53 -29.21 -1.18
C TRP A 337 -3.16 -30.65 -1.58
N LYS A 338 -2.01 -30.81 -2.25
CA LYS A 338 -1.36 -32.13 -2.39
C LYS A 338 0.06 -32.20 -1.82
N GLY A 339 0.63 -31.09 -1.30
CA GLY A 339 2.06 -31.00 -0.99
C GLY A 339 2.49 -31.10 0.49
N GLU A 340 1.65 -30.78 1.47
CA GLU A 340 2.08 -30.65 2.88
C GLU A 340 1.72 -31.84 3.79
N ARG A 341 1.12 -32.91 3.26
CA ARG A 341 0.73 -34.09 4.06
C ARG A 341 1.90 -35.01 4.45
N GLN A 342 3.14 -34.64 4.12
CA GLN A 342 4.32 -35.49 4.28
C GLN A 342 5.30 -35.05 5.37
N ASN A 343 5.05 -33.91 6.04
CA ASN A 343 5.93 -33.40 7.11
C ASN A 343 5.18 -33.04 8.41
N TRP A 344 4.09 -33.75 8.72
CA TRP A 344 3.46 -33.69 10.04
C TRP A 344 3.63 -35.01 10.77
#